data_AF-A0A4Q3CGS2-F1
#
_entry.id   AF-A0A4Q3CGS2-F1
#
_cell.length_a   1.000
_cell.length_b   1.000
_cell.length_c   1.000
_cell.angle_alpha   90.00
_cell.angle_beta   90.00
_cell.angle_gamma   90.00
#
_symmetry.space_group_name_H-M   'P 1'
#
loop_
_entity.id
_entity.type
_entity.pdbx_description
1 polymer ?
#
loop_
_entity_poly.entity_id
_entity_poly.type
_entity_poly.pdbx_seq_one_letter_code
_entity_poly.pdbx_strand_id
1 'polypeptide(L)' 'MFLSVVAALGVSACASAPQPSNAEIADACLLLKENKPWHDVMRETARRWGAPMGFQLAVIKQESSFDSRALAPRGER' A
#
# COMPACT_ATOMS: atom_id res chain seq x y z
N MET A 1 6.99 35.72 11.48
CA MET A 1 6.50 35.41 10.11
C MET A 1 7.17 34.17 9.51
N PHE A 2 8.51 34.07 9.48
CA PHE A 2 9.21 32.87 8.97
C PHE A 2 8.96 31.59 9.79
N LEU A 3 8.91 31.67 11.12
CA LEU A 3 8.69 30.50 11.99
C LEU A 3 7.32 29.84 11.79
N SER A 4 6.28 30.64 11.53
CA SER A 4 4.92 30.16 11.28
C SER A 4 4.81 29.42 9.94
N VAL A 5 5.57 29.83 8.92
CA VAL A 5 5.61 29.16 7.61
C VAL A 5 6.32 27.81 7.72
N VAL A 6 7.43 27.74 8.45
CA VAL A 6 8.16 26.47 8.70
C VAL A 6 7.28 25.49 9.49
N ALA A 7 6.57 25.97 10.51
CA ALA A 7 5.64 25.13 11.28
C ALA A 7 4.48 24.61 10.41
N ALA A 8 3.93 25.43 9.51
CA ALA A 8 2.86 25.03 8.59
C ALA A 8 3.31 23.99 7.55
N LEU A 9 4.57 24.02 7.11
CA LEU A 9 5.15 23.03 6.22
C LEU A 9 5.46 21.69 6.92
N GLY A 10 5.71 21.70 8.23
CA GLY A 10 5.97 20.48 9.00
C GLY A 10 4.74 19.59 9.20
N VAL A 11 3.55 20.17 9.33
CA VAL A 11 2.30 19.40 9.57
C VAL A 11 1.75 18.72 8.31
N SER A 12 2.14 19.13 7.10
CA SER A 12 1.71 18.44 5.87
C SER A 12 2.44 17.11 5.63
N ALA A 13 3.52 16.83 6.37
CA ALA A 13 4.30 15.60 6.24
C ALA A 13 3.65 14.36 6.89
N CYS A 14 2.55 14.53 7.65
CA CYS A 14 1.82 13.42 8.28
C CYS A 14 0.75 12.77 7.38
N ALA A 15 0.67 13.11 6.10
CA ALA A 15 -0.27 12.48 5.19
C ALA A 15 0.16 11.05 4.86
N SER A 16 -0.52 10.06 5.45
CA SER A 16 -0.37 8.65 5.09
C SER A 16 -1.13 8.38 3.79
N ALA A 17 -0.55 7.59 2.88
CA ALA A 17 -1.25 7.17 1.68
C ALA A 17 -2.54 6.41 2.06
N PRO A 18 -3.68 6.70 1.43
CA PRO A 18 -4.93 5.99 1.70
C PRO A 18 -4.76 4.51 1.35
N GLN A 19 -5.38 3.64 2.16
CA GLN A 19 -5.47 2.22 1.83
C GLN A 19 -6.40 2.04 0.63
N PRO A 20 -6.17 1.02 -0.23
CA PRO A 20 -7.08 0.71 -1.33
C PRO A 20 -8.50 0.46 -0.83
N SER A 21 -9.50 0.92 -1.57
CA SER A 21 -10.91 0.65 -1.29
C SER A 21 -11.26 -0.82 -1.49
N ASN A 22 -12.38 -1.26 -0.90
CA ASN A 22 -12.87 -2.63 -1.09
C ASN A 22 -13.10 -2.99 -2.58
N ALA A 23 -13.48 -2.03 -3.41
CA ALA A 23 -13.67 -2.23 -4.84
C ALA A 23 -12.34 -2.48 -5.56
N GLU A 24 -11.30 -1.68 -5.25
CA GLU A 24 -9.95 -1.89 -5.76
C GLU A 24 -9.39 -3.23 -5.27
N ILE A 25 -9.58 -3.57 -4.01
CA ILE A 25 -9.09 -4.85 -3.45
C ILE A 25 -9.76 -6.07 -4.12
N ALA A 26 -10.99 -5.93 -4.61
CA ALA A 26 -11.72 -6.99 -5.32
C ALA A 26 -11.31 -7.12 -6.80
N ASP A 27 -10.68 -6.09 -7.38
CA ASP A 27 -10.27 -6.05 -8.78
C ASP A 27 -8.80 -5.58 -8.90
N ALA A 28 -7.90 -6.54 -9.13
CA ALA A 28 -6.47 -6.27 -9.26
C ALA A 28 -6.15 -5.29 -10.42
N CYS A 29 -6.92 -5.31 -11.51
CA CYS A 29 -6.73 -4.38 -12.61
C CYS A 29 -7.09 -2.96 -12.19
N LEU A 30 -8.20 -2.79 -11.47
CA LEU A 30 -8.62 -1.50 -10.93
C LEU A 30 -7.60 -0.98 -9.91
N LEU A 31 -7.16 -1.82 -8.96
CA LEU A 31 -6.15 -1.45 -7.96
C LEU A 31 -4.87 -0.92 -8.61
N LEU A 32 -4.32 -1.65 -9.57
CA LEU A 32 -3.07 -1.28 -10.24
C LEU A 32 -3.22 -0.04 -11.13
N LYS A 33 -4.42 0.18 -11.69
CA LYS A 33 -4.73 1.33 -12.54
C LYS A 33 -4.86 2.62 -11.72
N GLU A 34 -5.65 2.58 -10.65
CA GLU A 34 -5.94 3.76 -9.82
C GLU A 34 -4.79 4.07 -8.85
N ASN A 35 -3.95 3.07 -8.52
CA ASN A 35 -2.82 3.23 -7.62
C ASN A 35 -1.48 2.97 -8.32
N LYS A 36 -1.03 3.95 -9.12
CA LYS A 36 0.25 3.88 -9.85
C LYS A 36 1.46 3.47 -8.97
N PRO A 37 1.61 3.96 -7.71
CA PRO A 37 2.73 3.53 -6.86
C PRO A 37 2.74 2.02 -6.57
N TRP A 38 1.57 1.40 -6.37
CA TRP A 38 1.46 -0.04 -6.17
C TRP A 38 1.94 -0.80 -7.40
N HIS A 39 1.53 -0.37 -8.60
CA HIS A 39 1.98 -0.96 -9.85
C HIS A 39 3.51 -0.90 -10.01
N ASP A 40 4.11 0.25 -9.72
CA ASP A 40 5.55 0.44 -9.88
C ASP A 40 6.36 -0.46 -8.91
N VAL A 41 5.92 -0.54 -7.65
CA VAL A 41 6.56 -1.39 -6.63
C VAL A 41 6.39 -2.89 -6.93
N MET A 42 5.19 -3.31 -7.36
CA MET A 42 4.91 -4.71 -7.73
C MET A 42 5.76 -5.16 -8.93
N ARG A 43 5.90 -4.28 -9.94
CA ARG A 43 6.73 -4.52 -11.12
C ARG A 43 8.21 -4.63 -10.76
N GLU A 44 8.70 -3.76 -9.89
CA GLU A 44 10.11 -3.80 -9.47
C GLU A 44 10.40 -5.04 -8.64
N THR A 45 9.50 -5.39 -7.72
CA THR A 45 9.61 -6.62 -6.92
C THR A 45 9.57 -7.86 -7.82
N ALA A 46 8.74 -7.85 -8.86
CA ALA A 46 8.67 -8.94 -9.85
C ALA A 46 9.98 -9.07 -10.63
N ARG A 47 10.56 -7.95 -11.09
CA ARG A 47 11.86 -7.94 -11.78
C ARG A 47 12.99 -8.44 -10.88
N ARG A 48 12.98 -8.03 -9.61
CA ARG A 48 14.05 -8.34 -8.66
C ARG A 48 14.03 -9.80 -8.20
N TRP A 49 12.84 -10.36 -7.97
CA TRP A 49 12.68 -11.65 -7.30
C TRP A 49 12.03 -12.73 -8.18
N GLY A 50 11.59 -12.41 -9.40
CA GLY A 50 10.90 -13.35 -10.28
C GLY A 50 9.47 -13.71 -9.86
N ALA A 51 8.97 -13.16 -8.75
CA ALA A 51 7.61 -13.37 -8.27
C ALA A 51 6.60 -12.57 -9.13
N PRO A 52 5.66 -13.21 -9.85
CA PRO A 52 4.69 -12.49 -10.68
C PRO A 52 3.84 -11.50 -9.87
N MET A 53 3.50 -10.34 -10.44
CA MET A 53 2.73 -9.29 -9.73
C MET A 53 1.41 -9.81 -9.15
N GLY A 54 0.70 -10.68 -9.87
CA GLY A 54 -0.53 -11.29 -9.39
C GLY A 54 -0.32 -12.18 -8.16
N PHE A 55 0.80 -12.91 -8.09
CA PHE A 55 1.15 -13.69 -6.90
C PHE A 55 1.42 -12.79 -5.70
N GLN A 56 2.16 -11.69 -5.90
CA GLN A 56 2.42 -10.72 -4.84
C GLN A 56 1.12 -10.11 -4.29
N LEU A 57 0.21 -9.69 -5.18
CA LEU A 57 -1.11 -9.17 -4.81
C LEU A 57 -1.94 -10.22 -4.04
N ALA A 58 -1.91 -11.48 -4.47
CA ALA A 58 -2.65 -12.56 -3.80
C ALA A 58 -2.14 -12.79 -2.37
N VAL A 59 -0.81 -12.79 -2.16
CA VAL A 59 -0.21 -12.92 -0.83
C VAL A 59 -0.62 -11.75 0.05
N ILE A 60 -0.47 -10.51 -0.42
CA ILE A 60 -0.85 -9.33 0.37
C ILE A 60 -2.35 -9.33 0.70
N LYS A 61 -3.20 -9.73 -0.26
CA LYS A 61 -4.63 -9.88 -0.04
C LYS A 61 -4.93 -10.89 1.07
N GLN A 62 -4.25 -12.03 1.04
CA GLN A 62 -4.45 -13.13 1.98
C GLN A 62 -3.96 -12.78 3.39
N GLU A 63 -2.79 -12.17 3.50
CA GLU A 63 -2.14 -11.92 4.78
C GLU A 63 -2.71 -10.70 5.52
N SER A 64 -3.09 -9.64 4.79
CA SER A 64 -3.52 -8.38 5.43
C SER A 64 -4.72 -7.72 4.76
N SER A 65 -5.18 -8.20 3.61
CA SER A 65 -6.17 -7.48 2.80
C SER A 65 -5.81 -6.01 2.55
N PHE A 66 -4.51 -5.73 2.34
CA PHE A 66 -3.97 -4.39 2.12
C PHE A 66 -4.09 -3.42 3.32
N ASP A 67 -4.47 -3.91 4.50
CA ASP A 67 -4.40 -3.11 5.73
C ASP A 67 -2.94 -3.00 6.19
N SER A 68 -2.39 -1.79 6.12
CA SER A 68 -1.03 -1.47 6.56
C SER A 68 -0.81 -1.62 8.07
N ARG A 69 -1.89 -1.77 8.85
CA ARG A 69 -1.86 -1.97 10.30
C ARG A 69 -2.27 -3.39 10.70
N ALA A 70 -2.43 -4.31 9.74
CA ALA A 70 -2.73 -5.70 10.04
C ALA A 70 -1.66 -6.31 10.96
N LEU A 71 -2.12 -7.03 11.98
CA LEU A 71 -1.27 -7.74 12.94
C LEU A 71 -1.65 -9.22 12.89
N ALA A 72 -0.63 -10.09 12.89
CA ALA A 72 -0.86 -11.53 12.99
C ALA A 72 -1.53 -11.88 14.33
N PRO A 73 -2.48 -12.83 14.36
CA PRO A 73 -3.09 -13.30 15.59
C PRO A 73 -2.02 -13.93 16.49
N ARG A 74 -2.01 -13.57 17.78
CA ARG A 74 -1.03 -14.08 18.73
C ARG A 74 -1.60 -15.33 19.41
N GLY A 75 -1.20 -16.51 18.92
CA GLY A 75 -1.35 -17.76 19.68
C GLY A 75 -2.72 -18.45 19.64
N GLU A 76 -3.69 -17.94 18.88
CA GLU A 76 -4.90 -18.69 18.57
C GLU A 76 -4.60 -19.61 17.37
N ARG A 77 -4.39 -20.90 17.67
CA ARG A 77 -4.39 -22.00 16.71
C ARG A 77 -5.49 -22.96 17.10
#